data_AF-A0A9Q8WZ55-F1
#
_entry.id   AF-A0A9Q8WZ55-F1
#
_cell.length_a   1.000
_cell.length_b   1.000
_cell.length_c   1.000
_cell.angle_alpha   90.00
_cell.angle_beta   90.00
_cell.angle_gamma   90.00
#
_symmetry.space_group_name_H-M   'P 1'
#
loop_
_entity.id
_entity.type
_entity.pdbx_description
1 polymer ?
#
loop_
_entity_poly.entity_id
_entity_poly.type
_entity_poly.pdbx_seq_one_letter_code
_entity_poly.pdbx_strand_id
1 'polypeptide(L)'
;MVAYPYEDGSETRFGYDVEGNLTAVTDALGQRYQFRYGAFDNLLEATDPLGATVRYHYNAEAEFAGVTNSQGRTGRTALTAVDG
;
A
#
# COMPACT_ATOMS: atom_id res chain seq x y z
N MET A 1 -12.14 -11.93 1.08
CA MET A 1 -11.01 -12.28 1.98
C MET A 1 -10.59 -13.71 1.66
N VAL A 2 -9.30 -13.95 1.48
CA VAL A 2 -8.72 -15.26 1.13
C VAL A 2 -7.71 -15.64 2.22
N ALA A 3 -7.73 -16.88 2.70
CA ALA A 3 -6.80 -17.37 3.72
C ALA A 3 -5.91 -18.49 3.15
N TYR A 4 -4.64 -18.47 3.53
CA TYR A 4 -3.64 -19.46 3.17
C TYR A 4 -3.08 -20.10 4.45
N PRO A 5 -3.58 -21.29 4.82
CA PRO A 5 -3.10 -21.99 6.00
C PRO A 5 -1.73 -22.63 5.77
N TYR A 6 -0.94 -22.70 6.83
CA TYR A 6 0.30 -23.46 6.92
C TYR A 6 0.05 -24.82 7.59
N GLU A 7 1.04 -25.72 7.55
CA GLU A 7 0.92 -27.07 8.10
C GLU A 7 0.71 -27.08 9.62
N ASP A 8 1.17 -26.04 10.32
CA ASP A 8 1.01 -25.89 11.77
C ASP A 8 -0.36 -25.31 12.18
N GLY A 9 -1.25 -25.07 11.21
CA GLY A 9 -2.58 -24.51 11.42
C GLY A 9 -2.62 -22.99 11.56
N SER A 10 -1.47 -22.30 11.54
CA SER A 10 -1.44 -20.85 11.37
C SER A 10 -1.86 -20.47 9.95
N GLU A 11 -2.21 -19.21 9.69
CA GLU A 11 -2.62 -18.79 8.34
C GLU A 11 -2.28 -17.33 8.07
N THR A 12 -2.03 -17.02 6.80
CA THR A 12 -1.99 -15.64 6.30
C THR A 12 -3.30 -15.32 5.59
N ARG A 13 -3.89 -14.15 5.88
CA ARG A 13 -5.15 -13.70 5.30
C ARG A 13 -4.96 -12.46 4.43
N PHE A 14 -5.63 -12.44 3.28
CA PHE A 14 -5.58 -11.36 2.29
C PHE A 14 -6.98 -10.79 2.05
N GLY A 15 -7.11 -9.47 2.13
CA GLY A 15 -8.32 -8.72 1.80
C GLY A 15 -8.16 -8.06 0.44
N TYR A 16 -9.23 -8.05 -0.36
CA TYR A 16 -9.26 -7.40 -1.67
C TYR A 16 -10.52 -6.55 -1.80
N ASP A 17 -10.47 -5.46 -2.56
CA ASP A 17 -11.66 -4.72 -2.99
C ASP A 17 -12.33 -5.41 -4.19
N VAL A 18 -13.33 -4.76 -4.82
CA VAL A 18 -14.10 -5.35 -5.93
C VAL A 18 -13.31 -5.32 -7.25
N GLU A 19 -12.37 -4.40 -7.38
CA GLU A 19 -11.41 -4.27 -8.48
C GLU A 19 -10.24 -5.26 -8.37
N GLY A 20 -10.07 -5.90 -7.21
CA GLY A 20 -9.05 -6.91 -6.96
C GLY A 20 -7.76 -6.37 -6.37
N ASN A 21 -7.75 -5.11 -5.92
CA ASN A 21 -6.60 -4.54 -5.22
C ASN A 21 -6.50 -5.08 -3.80
N LEU A 22 -5.27 -5.38 -3.36
CA LEU A 22 -4.99 -5.93 -2.04
C LEU A 22 -5.20 -4.87 -0.94
N THR A 23 -6.30 -4.92 -0.20
CA THR A 23 -6.62 -3.92 0.84
C THR A 23 -6.10 -4.27 2.24
N ALA A 24 -5.78 -5.53 2.50
CA ALA A 24 -5.19 -5.94 3.77
C ALA A 24 -4.39 -7.24 3.67
N VAL A 25 -3.34 -7.34 4.48
CA VAL A 25 -2.66 -8.61 4.79
C VAL A 25 -2.65 -8.78 6.29
N THR A 26 -3.08 -9.92 6.80
CA THR A 26 -2.88 -10.33 8.19
C THR A 26 -1.99 -11.56 8.19
N ASP A 27 -0.77 -11.45 8.71
CA ASP A 27 0.15 -12.58 8.76
C ASP A 27 -0.25 -13.61 9.84
N ALA A 28 0.48 -14.72 9.86
CA ALA A 28 0.30 -15.80 10.83
C ALA A 28 0.45 -15.37 12.30
N LEU A 29 1.12 -14.24 12.56
CA LEU A 29 1.29 -13.67 13.91
C LEU A 29 0.15 -12.70 14.27
N GLY A 30 -0.82 -12.50 13.37
CA GLY A 30 -1.93 -11.57 13.53
C GLY A 30 -1.56 -10.12 13.24
N GLN A 31 -0.36 -9.85 12.71
CA GLN A 31 0.05 -8.51 12.34
C GLN A 31 -0.66 -8.08 11.06
N ARG A 32 -1.30 -6.92 11.08
CA ARG A 32 -2.15 -6.46 9.98
C ARG A 32 -1.60 -5.24 9.27
N TYR A 33 -1.35 -5.39 7.98
CA TYR A 33 -1.06 -4.32 7.02
C TYR A 33 -2.35 -3.92 6.31
N GLN A 34 -2.50 -2.63 6.04
CA GLN A 34 -3.67 -2.07 5.36
C GLN A 34 -3.24 -1.19 4.21
N PHE A 35 -3.98 -1.25 3.11
CA PHE A 35 -3.69 -0.51 1.89
C PHE A 35 -4.98 0.17 1.41
N ARG A 36 -4.84 1.40 0.91
CA ARG A 36 -5.94 2.13 0.28
C ARG A 36 -5.57 2.55 -1.11
N TYR A 37 -6.51 2.38 -2.02
CA TYR A 37 -6.36 2.69 -3.43
C TYR A 37 -7.31 3.83 -3.81
N GLY A 38 -6.87 4.63 -4.78
CA GLY A 38 -7.63 5.70 -5.39
C GLY A 38 -8.09 5.32 -6.80
N ALA A 39 -8.32 6.32 -7.64
CA ALA A 39 -8.57 6.11 -9.05
C ALA A 39 -7.37 5.42 -9.73
N PHE A 40 -7.67 4.63 -10.76
CA PHE A 40 -6.66 3.91 -11.57
C PHE A 40 -5.80 2.93 -10.75
N ASP A 41 -6.36 2.35 -9.68
CA ASP A 41 -5.66 1.40 -8.81
C ASP A 41 -4.35 1.95 -8.21
N ASN A 42 -4.27 3.28 -8.07
CA ASN A 42 -3.13 3.93 -7.45
C ASN A 42 -3.16 3.75 -5.93
N LEU A 43 -2.09 3.17 -5.37
CA LEU A 43 -1.93 3.03 -3.92
C LEU A 43 -1.77 4.42 -3.29
N LEU A 44 -2.70 4.84 -2.45
CA LEU A 44 -2.67 6.14 -1.75
C LEU A 44 -2.09 6.06 -0.34
N GLU A 45 -2.39 4.98 0.38
CA GLU A 45 -1.95 4.79 1.76
C GLU A 45 -1.51 3.34 1.99
N ALA A 46 -0.39 3.16 2.68
CA ALA A 46 0.03 1.89 3.25
C ALA A 46 0.26 2.09 4.76
N THR A 47 -0.42 1.29 5.58
CA THR A 47 -0.33 1.35 7.05
C THR A 47 0.19 0.03 7.58
N ASP A 48 1.23 0.10 8.41
CA ASP A 48 1.83 -1.05 9.07
C ASP A 48 1.04 -1.47 10.34
N PRO A 49 1.37 -2.63 10.95
CA PRO A 49 0.71 -3.11 12.16
C PRO A 49 0.89 -2.20 13.39
N LEU A 50 1.89 -1.32 13.38
CA LEU A 50 2.14 -0.34 14.45
C LEU A 50 1.39 0.99 14.20
N GLY A 51 0.66 1.09 13.10
CA GLY A 51 -0.10 2.28 12.70
C GLY A 51 0.71 3.32 11.94
N ALA A 52 2.00 3.07 11.66
CA ALA A 52 2.78 3.98 10.84
C ALA A 52 2.25 3.94 9.40
N THR A 53 1.91 5.11 8.87
CA THR A 53 1.31 5.26 7.54
C THR A 53 2.23 6.00 6.59
N VAL A 54 2.42 5.44 5.41
CA VAL A 54 3.06 6.08 4.26
C VAL A 54 1.96 6.50 3.28
N ARG A 55 2.03 7.74 2.80
CA ARG A 55 1.10 8.33 1.84
C ARG A 55 1.79 8.56 0.51
N TYR A 56 1.17 8.14 -0.58
CA TYR A 56 1.66 8.30 -1.94
C TYR A 56 0.78 9.32 -2.64
N HIS A 57 1.41 10.22 -3.40
CA HIS A 57 0.74 11.34 -4.06
C HIS A 57 0.93 11.20 -5.56
N TYR A 58 -0.11 11.55 -6.30
CA TYR A 58 -0.14 11.48 -7.76
C TYR A 58 -0.67 12.81 -8.32
N ASN A 59 -0.26 13.17 -9.54
CA ASN A 59 -0.83 14.31 -10.26
C ASN A 59 -2.16 13.93 -10.96
N ALA A 60 -2.74 14.86 -11.71
CA ALA A 60 -4.04 14.64 -12.37
C ALA A 60 -3.95 13.59 -13.50
N GLU A 61 -2.76 13.38 -14.04
CA GLU A 61 -2.40 12.42 -15.07
C GLU A 61 -2.09 11.02 -14.49
N ALA A 62 -2.36 10.83 -13.19
CA ALA A 62 -2.11 9.59 -12.45
C ALA A 62 -0.62 9.20 -12.36
N GLU A 63 0.29 10.15 -12.56
CA GLU A 63 1.72 9.94 -12.42
C GLU A 63 2.16 10.20 -10.97
N PHE A 64 3.16 9.45 -10.51
CA PHE A 64 3.68 9.57 -9.15
C PHE A 64 4.33 10.95 -8.91
N ALA A 65 3.82 11.67 -7.91
CA ALA A 65 4.27 13.01 -7.53
C ALA A 65 5.09 13.03 -6.23
N GLY A 66 5.09 11.94 -5.45
CA GLY A 66 5.93 11.81 -4.27
C GLY A 66 5.33 10.96 -3.16
N VAL A 67 6.07 10.88 -2.06
CA VAL A 67 5.70 10.09 -0.88
C VAL A 67 5.92 10.88 0.40
N THR A 68 5.03 10.70 1.37
CA THR A 68 5.16 11.22 2.74
C THR A 68 5.16 10.06 3.71
N ASN A 69 6.21 9.92 4.51
CA ASN A 69 6.26 8.88 5.54
C ASN A 69 5.52 9.31 6.82
N SER A 70 5.41 8.39 7.78
CA SER A 70 4.71 8.60 9.06
C SER A 70 5.29 9.72 9.93
N GLN A 71 6.55 10.11 9.68
CA GLN A 71 7.23 11.22 10.37
C GLN A 71 7.04 12.56 9.63
N GLY A 72 6.19 12.62 8.61
CA GLY A 72 5.97 13.81 7.79
C GLY A 72 7.13 14.15 6.85
N ARG A 73 8.14 13.28 6.73
CA ARG A 73 9.27 13.49 5.81
C ARG A 73 8.79 13.16 4.41
N THR A 74 8.95 14.13 3.51
CA THR A 74 8.58 14.00 2.09
C THR A 74 9.79 13.64 1.25
N GLY A 75 9.66 12.59 0.43
CA GLY A 75 10.57 12.33 -0.69
C GLY A 75 9.84 12.62 -1.99
N ARG A 76 10.48 13.34 -2.92
CA ARG A 76 10.02 13.48 -4.30
C ARG A 76 11.07 12.83 -5.20
N THR A 77 10.64 12.00 -6.13
CA THR A 77 11.40 11.81 -7.38
C THR A 77 10.98 12.94 -8.29
N ALA A 78 11.91 13.82 -8.66
CA ALA A 78 11.71 14.63 -9.85
C ALA A 78 11.79 13.67 -11.04
N LEU A 79 10.69 13.46 -11.77
CA LEU A 79 10.76 12.90 -13.11
C LEU A 79 11.35 14.01 -14.01
N THR A 80 12.66 14.18 -13.94
CA THR A 80 13.45 14.96 -14.89
C THR A 80 14.67 14.16 -15.29
N ALA A 81 14.55 13.52 -16.45
CA ALA A 81 15.53 13.30 -17.52
C ALA A 81 15.00 12.12 -18.34
N VAL A 82 14.51 12.27 -19.57
CA VAL A 82 15.23 12.90 -20.68
C VAL A 82 14.25 13.52 -21.69
N ASP A 83 14.31 14.85 -21.84
CA ASP A 83 14.23 15.48 -23.16
C ASP A 83 15.65 15.95 -23.46
N GLY A 84 16.22 15.45 -24.56
CA GLY A 84 17.59 15.75 -25.03
C GLY A 84 18.20 14.59 -25.81
#